data_AF-A0A815GUY4-F1
#
_entry.id   AF-A0A815GUY4-F1
#
_cell.length_a   1.000
_cell.length_b   1.000
_cell.length_c   1.000
_cell.angle_alpha   90.00
_cell.angle_beta   90.00
_cell.angle_gamma   90.00
#
_symmetry.space_group_name_H-M   'P 1'
#
loop_
_entity.id
_entity.type
_entity.pdbx_description
1 polymer ?
#
loop_
_entity_poly.entity_id
_entity_poly.type
_entity_poly.pdbx_seq_one_letter_code
_entity_poly.pdbx_strand_id
1 'polypeptide(L)'
;SPIHSPYNTDKLDSITLTPGIYRIPFNDQPNSNIILSYLRNYVINAQDVTLLMLDNRKRGITFYNCYNVTVRGSLIIRNDVIPFTQGTIESIHANSFILNIHDGYPTTLDDSTYFSIETPYYIFDRHTHRLKDKTFDYYNRNVTRIDSHRFQVTFYITLGAEIAVGDLVSMRGKGNMGILTEVSEKMHYVDVIVEYAGSIAWFEMEGMGNNRYERISVRPGPKPLGATEEPLMSANADGFHSSNVFHGPTVINSFFTQMPDDGIAIHGEYQIIRQVNENIIIIMRKYSWLYYRINDRVVIMGEDGVPKGETRVLRIRTLPMDYLPLITPTWPHFQNHHYYYELELETNLNGTIVSNDFISDIDRTGSGYVLQGNTILNHRARGILVKARDGLIESNLINGSSMAAIVMQPELWWAEGNYAEHVIIRNNTLMKCGYATSDLSTEQAGVLTIFGTGKSQVAYGHDTITIENNLFVENDGVHMILDGLQNSVVKGNRFYNGQHNVNDRGSNYGWDGGVLVYVNRAKAITLQGNRAWCLGSAHKRRLQMTYLATHITGSLDGVIVESHC
;
A
#
# COMPACT_ATOMS: atom_id res chain seq x y z
N SER A 1 -22.46 -27.60 -5.61
CA SER A 1 -23.10 -28.24 -4.44
C SER A 1 -22.05 -28.48 -3.37
N PRO A 2 -22.26 -28.12 -2.09
CA PRO A 2 -21.22 -28.26 -1.09
C PRO A 2 -21.18 -29.71 -0.61
N ILE A 3 -20.08 -30.40 -0.89
CA ILE A 3 -19.75 -31.65 -0.21
C ILE A 3 -19.00 -31.23 1.05
N HIS A 4 -19.70 -31.26 2.19
CA HIS A 4 -19.05 -31.40 3.48
C HIS A 4 -18.39 -32.77 3.52
N SER A 5 -17.06 -32.78 3.51
CA SER A 5 -16.31 -33.95 3.89
C SER A 5 -15.12 -33.54 4.75
N PRO A 6 -15.10 -33.89 6.05
CA PRO A 6 -13.96 -33.67 6.91
C PRO A 6 -12.99 -34.84 6.73
N TYR A 7 -12.43 -35.01 5.53
CA TYR A 7 -11.32 -35.94 5.35
C TYR A 7 -10.02 -35.17 5.32
N ASN A 8 -9.37 -35.21 6.47
CA ASN A 8 -7.93 -35.11 6.60
C ASN A 8 -7.31 -36.29 5.82
N THR A 9 -7.16 -36.13 4.50
CA THR A 9 -6.29 -37.01 3.72
C THR A 9 -4.99 -36.26 3.45
N ASP A 10 -3.87 -36.82 3.88
CA ASP A 10 -2.51 -36.40 3.48
C ASP A 10 -2.25 -36.58 1.96
N LYS A 11 -3.29 -36.94 1.18
CA LYS A 11 -3.21 -37.08 -0.26
C LYS A 11 -3.32 -35.70 -0.91
N LEU A 12 -2.27 -35.33 -1.63
CA LEU A 12 -2.23 -34.11 -2.43
C LEU A 12 -3.05 -34.32 -3.71
N ASP A 13 -4.18 -33.64 -3.83
CA ASP A 13 -4.97 -33.62 -5.06
C ASP A 13 -4.44 -32.56 -6.03
N SER A 14 -4.69 -32.70 -7.32
CA SER A 14 -4.22 -31.71 -8.30
C SER A 14 -5.07 -31.62 -9.55
N ILE A 15 -4.99 -30.46 -10.21
CA ILE A 15 -5.44 -30.24 -11.58
C ILE A 15 -4.28 -29.70 -12.42
N THR A 16 -4.24 -30.10 -13.68
CA THR A 16 -3.34 -29.51 -14.67
C THR A 16 -4.17 -28.96 -15.82
N LEU A 17 -4.06 -27.66 -16.05
CA LEU A 17 -4.68 -26.99 -17.19
C LEU A 17 -3.75 -27.16 -18.40
N THR A 18 -4.32 -27.45 -19.56
CA THR A 18 -3.56 -27.47 -20.81
C THR A 18 -3.14 -26.04 -21.19
N PRO A 19 -1.94 -25.82 -21.73
CA PRO A 19 -1.51 -24.50 -22.21
C PRO A 19 -2.54 -23.86 -23.14
N GLY A 20 -2.75 -22.56 -23.03
CA GLY A 20 -3.68 -21.83 -23.89
C GLY A 20 -4.38 -20.64 -23.22
N ILE A 21 -5.21 -19.97 -24.01
CA ILE A 21 -6.01 -18.82 -23.57
C ILE A 21 -7.45 -19.28 -23.34
N TYR A 22 -7.95 -19.10 -22.12
CA TYR A 22 -9.30 -19.43 -21.72
C TYR A 22 -10.10 -18.15 -21.51
N ARG A 23 -11.15 -17.95 -22.31
CA ARG A 23 -12.09 -16.84 -22.16
C ARG A 23 -13.10 -17.21 -21.08
N ILE A 24 -13.09 -16.50 -19.95
CA ILE A 24 -13.98 -16.74 -18.82
C ILE A 24 -15.24 -15.91 -19.01
N PRO A 25 -16.39 -16.53 -19.31
CA PRO A 25 -17.60 -15.80 -19.66
C PRO A 25 -18.25 -15.13 -18.45
N PHE A 26 -19.16 -14.20 -18.75
CA PHE A 26 -20.12 -13.70 -17.77
C PHE A 26 -20.87 -14.87 -17.11
N ASN A 27 -21.12 -14.74 -15.82
CA ASN A 27 -21.82 -15.75 -15.04
C ASN A 27 -22.68 -15.07 -13.96
N ASP A 28 -23.46 -15.85 -13.22
CA ASP A 28 -24.31 -15.34 -12.13
C ASP A 28 -23.60 -15.32 -10.77
N GLN A 29 -22.31 -15.69 -10.70
CA GLN A 29 -21.58 -15.67 -9.43
C GLN A 29 -21.45 -14.23 -8.91
N PRO A 30 -21.75 -13.96 -7.63
CA PRO A 30 -21.54 -12.64 -7.09
C PRO A 30 -20.03 -12.36 -7.01
N ASN A 31 -19.64 -11.14 -7.36
CA ASN A 31 -18.33 -10.53 -7.07
C ASN A 31 -17.07 -11.14 -7.70
N SER A 32 -17.06 -12.38 -8.20
CA SER A 32 -15.86 -13.01 -8.80
C SER A 32 -16.19 -13.80 -10.06
N ASN A 33 -15.28 -13.80 -11.03
CA ASN A 33 -15.38 -14.62 -12.23
C ASN A 33 -15.15 -16.10 -11.91
N ILE A 34 -14.16 -16.40 -11.06
CA ILE A 34 -13.87 -17.76 -10.57
C ILE A 34 -13.80 -17.74 -9.04
N ILE A 35 -14.45 -18.71 -8.39
CA ILE A 35 -14.38 -18.92 -6.95
C ILE A 35 -13.92 -20.36 -6.68
N LEU A 36 -12.82 -20.50 -5.94
CA LEU A 36 -12.27 -21.76 -5.48
C LEU A 36 -12.33 -21.76 -3.95
N SER A 37 -13.27 -22.52 -3.40
CA SER A 37 -13.52 -22.53 -1.95
C SER A 37 -13.16 -23.87 -1.32
N TYR A 38 -12.64 -23.82 -0.09
CA TYR A 38 -12.42 -25.01 0.74
C TYR A 38 -11.46 -26.06 0.16
N LEU A 39 -10.56 -25.65 -0.75
CA LEU A 39 -9.50 -26.53 -1.23
C LEU A 39 -8.54 -26.85 -0.08
N ARG A 40 -8.15 -28.11 0.03
CA ARG A 40 -7.24 -28.65 1.05
C ARG A 40 -6.18 -29.48 0.37
N ASN A 41 -4.90 -29.24 0.66
CA ASN A 41 -3.79 -30.05 0.13
C ASN A 41 -3.86 -30.21 -1.39
N TYR A 42 -3.94 -29.09 -2.11
CA TYR A 42 -4.29 -29.10 -3.54
C TYR A 42 -3.25 -28.37 -4.40
N VAL A 43 -3.00 -28.86 -5.62
CA VAL A 43 -2.10 -28.21 -6.58
C VAL A 43 -2.82 -27.87 -7.88
N ILE A 44 -2.72 -26.62 -8.30
CA ILE A 44 -3.17 -26.13 -9.60
C ILE A 44 -1.92 -25.87 -10.45
N ASN A 45 -1.73 -26.69 -11.48
CA ASN A 45 -0.68 -26.51 -12.49
C ASN A 45 -1.27 -25.83 -13.71
N ALA A 46 -0.75 -24.65 -14.05
CA ALA A 46 -1.25 -23.79 -15.11
C ALA A 46 -0.09 -23.18 -15.91
N GLN A 47 0.78 -24.05 -16.42
CA GLN A 47 1.90 -23.66 -17.27
C GLN A 47 1.38 -23.10 -18.61
N ASP A 48 1.80 -21.89 -18.96
CA ASP A 48 1.46 -21.17 -20.19
C ASP A 48 -0.06 -21.03 -20.41
N VAL A 49 -0.75 -20.69 -19.32
CA VAL A 49 -2.20 -20.47 -19.30
C VAL A 49 -2.51 -18.99 -19.13
N THR A 50 -3.42 -18.47 -19.94
CA THR A 50 -4.03 -17.14 -19.72
C THR A 50 -5.52 -17.31 -19.45
N LEU A 51 -5.98 -16.81 -18.31
CA LEU A 51 -7.40 -16.69 -17.98
C LEU A 51 -7.84 -15.25 -18.26
N LEU A 52 -8.68 -15.10 -19.28
CA LEU A 52 -9.13 -13.83 -19.82
C LEU A 52 -10.56 -13.55 -19.36
N MET A 53 -10.72 -12.67 -18.38
CA MET A 53 -11.98 -12.34 -17.74
C MET A 53 -12.80 -11.41 -18.64
N LEU A 54 -14.00 -11.86 -19.05
CA LEU A 54 -14.89 -11.04 -19.87
C LEU A 54 -15.72 -10.04 -19.04
N ASP A 55 -15.89 -10.29 -17.73
CA ASP A 55 -16.60 -9.41 -16.81
C ASP A 55 -15.62 -8.74 -15.82
N ASN A 56 -15.13 -7.55 -16.18
CA ASN A 56 -14.18 -6.77 -15.38
C ASN A 56 -14.82 -6.07 -14.16
N ARG A 57 -16.15 -6.15 -13.99
CA ARG A 57 -16.86 -5.65 -12.80
C ARG A 57 -16.66 -6.59 -11.60
N LYS A 58 -16.27 -7.83 -11.87
CA LYS A 58 -16.00 -8.87 -10.88
C LYS A 58 -14.50 -9.08 -10.70
N ARG A 59 -14.13 -9.66 -9.55
CA ARG A 59 -12.78 -10.11 -9.27
C ARG A 59 -12.37 -11.17 -10.30
N GLY A 60 -11.08 -11.29 -10.60
CA GLY A 60 -10.60 -12.37 -11.46
C GLY A 60 -10.81 -13.73 -10.79
N ILE A 61 -10.06 -14.00 -9.72
CA ILE A 61 -10.17 -15.25 -8.97
C ILE A 61 -10.28 -14.98 -7.47
N THR A 62 -11.14 -15.73 -6.78
CA THR A 62 -11.17 -15.79 -5.32
C THR A 62 -10.82 -17.18 -4.83
N PHE A 63 -9.79 -17.26 -4.00
CA PHE A 63 -9.53 -18.42 -3.14
C PHE A 63 -10.11 -18.13 -1.77
N TYR A 64 -11.16 -18.87 -1.40
CA TYR A 64 -11.87 -18.65 -0.14
C TYR A 64 -11.69 -19.83 0.80
N ASN A 65 -11.23 -19.56 2.02
CA ASN A 65 -11.07 -20.57 3.07
C ASN A 65 -10.31 -21.79 2.54
N CYS A 66 -9.14 -21.60 1.94
CA CYS A 66 -8.27 -22.65 1.42
C CYS A 66 -7.12 -22.94 2.40
N TYR A 67 -6.61 -24.17 2.41
CA TYR A 67 -5.49 -24.57 3.26
C TYR A 67 -4.50 -25.43 2.48
N ASN A 68 -3.23 -25.05 2.50
CA ASN A 68 -2.15 -25.79 1.83
C ASN A 68 -2.44 -26.01 0.33
N VAL A 69 -2.58 -24.92 -0.41
CA VAL A 69 -2.87 -24.94 -1.86
C VAL A 69 -1.74 -24.26 -2.62
N THR A 70 -1.20 -24.95 -3.62
CA THR A 70 -0.20 -24.38 -4.54
C THR A 70 -0.82 -24.04 -5.88
N VAL A 71 -0.58 -22.84 -6.38
CA VAL A 71 -0.90 -22.42 -7.75
C VAL A 71 0.40 -22.09 -8.45
N ARG A 72 0.71 -22.79 -9.55
CA ARG A 72 2.02 -22.67 -10.20
C ARG A 72 1.96 -22.88 -11.71
N GLY A 73 3.05 -22.46 -12.36
CA GLY A 73 3.14 -22.39 -13.82
C GLY A 73 2.69 -21.00 -14.26
N SER A 74 3.27 -20.50 -15.34
CA SER A 74 3.11 -19.15 -15.94
C SER A 74 1.65 -18.75 -16.24
N LEU A 75 0.84 -18.66 -15.20
CA LEU A 75 -0.58 -18.39 -15.20
C LEU A 75 -0.78 -16.88 -15.23
N ILE A 76 -1.44 -16.39 -16.26
CA ILE A 76 -1.81 -14.98 -16.41
C ILE A 76 -3.29 -14.82 -16.08
N ILE A 77 -3.62 -13.94 -15.14
CA ILE A 77 -4.98 -13.46 -14.89
C ILE A 77 -5.11 -12.07 -15.51
N ARG A 78 -6.00 -11.92 -16.49
CA ARG A 78 -6.16 -10.68 -17.25
C ARG A 78 -7.63 -10.33 -17.49
N ASN A 79 -8.00 -9.06 -17.40
CA ASN A 79 -9.28 -8.59 -17.92
C ASN A 79 -9.23 -8.38 -19.44
N ASP A 80 -10.24 -8.88 -20.17
CA ASP A 80 -10.37 -8.67 -21.63
C ASP A 80 -10.66 -7.20 -21.94
N VAL A 81 -11.57 -6.60 -21.14
CA VAL A 81 -11.85 -5.17 -21.17
C VAL A 81 -10.91 -4.48 -20.19
N ILE A 82 -9.97 -3.71 -20.73
CA ILE A 82 -9.01 -2.94 -19.95
C ILE A 82 -9.76 -1.97 -19.00
N PRO A 83 -9.50 -2.01 -17.68
CA PRO A 83 -10.31 -1.29 -16.71
C PRO A 83 -9.86 0.16 -16.50
N PHE A 84 -9.03 0.69 -17.39
CA PHE A 84 -8.56 2.07 -17.40
C PHE A 84 -8.48 2.56 -18.84
N THR A 85 -8.29 3.85 -19.02
CA THR A 85 -8.01 4.42 -20.35
C THR A 85 -6.79 5.31 -20.30
N GLN A 86 -6.29 5.70 -21.48
CA GLN A 86 -5.16 6.60 -21.61
C GLN A 86 -5.23 7.44 -22.88
N GLY A 87 -4.52 8.55 -22.87
CA GLY A 87 -4.48 9.47 -23.99
C GLY A 87 -3.29 10.42 -23.95
N THR A 88 -3.24 11.31 -24.91
CA THR A 88 -2.23 12.38 -25.02
C THR A 88 -2.89 13.74 -24.80
N ILE A 89 -2.22 14.62 -24.06
CA ILE A 89 -2.64 16.01 -23.90
C ILE A 89 -2.44 16.78 -25.21
N GLU A 90 -3.50 17.29 -25.82
CA GLU A 90 -3.43 18.06 -27.07
C GLU A 90 -3.29 19.57 -26.85
N SER A 91 -3.93 20.10 -25.82
CA SER A 91 -3.85 21.53 -25.47
C SER A 91 -4.10 21.73 -23.98
N ILE A 92 -3.50 22.76 -23.40
CA ILE A 92 -3.64 23.11 -21.97
C ILE A 92 -4.11 24.56 -21.86
N HIS A 93 -5.12 24.78 -21.02
CA HIS A 93 -5.66 26.10 -20.71
C HIS A 93 -5.94 26.21 -19.20
N ALA A 94 -5.01 26.83 -18.47
CA ALA A 94 -5.07 27.01 -17.02
C ALA A 94 -5.28 25.70 -16.24
N ASN A 95 -6.50 25.44 -15.77
CA ASN A 95 -6.89 24.23 -15.03
C ASN A 95 -7.58 23.19 -15.92
N SER A 96 -7.40 23.23 -17.22
CA SER A 96 -8.04 22.30 -18.16
C SER A 96 -7.11 21.85 -19.27
N PHE A 97 -7.37 20.68 -19.83
CA PHE A 97 -6.77 20.25 -21.09
C PHE A 97 -7.78 19.60 -22.02
N ILE A 98 -7.43 19.54 -23.31
CA ILE A 98 -8.03 18.62 -24.27
C ILE A 98 -7.19 17.34 -24.27
N LEU A 99 -7.84 16.21 -24.02
CA LEU A 99 -7.26 14.87 -24.04
C LEU A 99 -7.74 14.12 -25.27
N ASN A 100 -6.82 13.52 -26.01
CA ASN A 100 -7.13 12.59 -27.08
C ASN A 100 -6.85 11.16 -26.63
N ILE A 101 -7.89 10.35 -26.49
CA ILE A 101 -7.79 8.94 -26.10
C ILE A 101 -7.14 8.14 -27.24
N HIS A 102 -6.15 7.33 -26.89
CA HIS A 102 -5.43 6.50 -27.85
C HIS A 102 -6.35 5.43 -28.46
N ASP A 103 -6.05 5.03 -29.70
CA ASP A 103 -6.75 3.94 -30.36
C ASP A 103 -6.69 2.65 -29.53
N GLY A 104 -7.77 1.86 -29.58
CA GLY A 104 -7.90 0.60 -28.82
C GLY A 104 -8.17 0.77 -27.32
N TYR A 105 -8.09 1.98 -26.75
CA TYR A 105 -8.44 2.23 -25.34
C TYR A 105 -9.89 2.71 -25.17
N PRO A 106 -10.54 2.47 -24.00
CA PRO A 106 -11.92 2.85 -23.78
C PRO A 106 -12.15 4.36 -23.90
N THR A 107 -13.07 4.77 -24.78
CA THR A 107 -13.47 6.17 -24.96
C THR A 107 -14.73 6.50 -24.14
N THR A 108 -14.89 5.90 -22.96
CA THR A 108 -16.08 6.03 -22.10
C THR A 108 -15.82 6.85 -20.84
N LEU A 109 -14.87 7.80 -20.90
CA LEU A 109 -14.42 8.61 -19.76
C LEU A 109 -15.54 9.44 -19.10
N ASP A 110 -16.56 9.81 -19.86
CA ASP A 110 -17.76 10.54 -19.44
C ASP A 110 -18.93 9.64 -19.00
N ASP A 111 -18.77 8.31 -19.02
CA ASP A 111 -19.79 7.36 -18.60
C ASP A 111 -19.54 6.87 -17.16
N SER A 112 -20.45 7.26 -16.26
CA SER A 112 -20.41 6.91 -14.85
C SER A 112 -20.52 5.41 -14.56
N THR A 113 -20.88 4.58 -15.54
CA THR A 113 -20.88 3.12 -15.45
C THR A 113 -19.44 2.59 -15.37
N TYR A 114 -18.51 3.23 -16.08
CA TYR A 114 -17.13 2.78 -16.25
C TYR A 114 -16.13 3.64 -15.51
N PHE A 115 -16.41 4.92 -15.26
CA PHE A 115 -15.53 5.82 -14.52
C PHE A 115 -16.29 6.50 -13.38
N SER A 116 -15.58 6.87 -12.32
CA SER A 116 -16.17 7.73 -11.29
C SER A 116 -16.35 9.14 -11.84
N ILE A 117 -17.38 9.87 -11.37
CA ILE A 117 -17.62 11.28 -11.76
C ILE A 117 -16.35 12.11 -11.52
N GLU A 118 -15.67 11.83 -10.40
CA GLU A 118 -14.34 12.33 -10.09
C GLU A 118 -13.37 11.13 -10.13
N THR A 119 -12.48 11.11 -11.11
CA THR A 119 -11.45 10.08 -11.28
C THR A 119 -10.05 10.72 -11.25
N PRO A 120 -9.03 10.05 -10.68
CA PRO A 120 -7.68 10.57 -10.71
C PRO A 120 -7.03 10.42 -12.10
N TYR A 121 -6.25 11.43 -12.48
CA TYR A 121 -5.45 11.48 -13.70
C TYR A 121 -3.97 11.44 -13.33
N TYR A 122 -3.26 10.47 -13.91
CA TYR A 122 -1.83 10.28 -13.75
C TYR A 122 -1.12 10.78 -14.99
N ILE A 123 -0.23 11.76 -14.82
CA ILE A 123 0.53 12.35 -15.93
C ILE A 123 1.85 11.58 -16.09
N PHE A 124 2.14 11.17 -17.31
CA PHE A 124 3.33 10.44 -17.69
C PHE A 124 4.17 11.26 -18.67
N ASP A 125 5.48 11.17 -18.53
CA ASP A 125 6.42 11.78 -19.45
C ASP A 125 6.39 11.08 -20.81
N ARG A 126 6.23 11.87 -21.88
CA ARG A 126 6.08 11.37 -23.25
C ARG A 126 7.27 10.59 -23.80
N HIS A 127 8.46 10.72 -23.20
CA HIS A 127 9.68 10.10 -23.70
C HIS A 127 10.05 8.88 -22.88
N THR A 128 9.93 8.98 -21.56
CA THR A 128 10.32 7.91 -20.65
C THR A 128 9.17 6.97 -20.28
N HIS A 129 7.93 7.38 -20.52
CA HIS A 129 6.70 6.67 -20.14
C HIS A 129 6.61 6.39 -18.63
N ARG A 130 7.41 7.09 -17.81
CA ARG A 130 7.30 7.10 -16.36
C ARG A 130 6.34 8.19 -15.93
N LEU A 131 5.77 8.06 -14.74
CA LEU A 131 5.07 9.18 -14.12
C LEU A 131 5.95 10.42 -14.12
N LYS A 132 5.37 11.53 -14.55
CA LYS A 132 6.07 12.80 -14.76
C LYS A 132 6.56 13.35 -13.43
N ASP A 133 7.81 13.79 -13.40
CA ASP A 133 8.38 14.44 -12.21
C ASP A 133 7.51 15.61 -11.74
N LYS A 134 7.40 15.78 -10.42
CA LYS A 134 6.61 16.83 -9.74
C LYS A 134 5.09 16.70 -9.89
N THR A 135 4.58 15.75 -10.66
CA THR A 135 3.13 15.55 -10.77
C THR A 135 2.56 14.69 -9.63
N PHE A 136 1.25 14.73 -9.46
CA PHE A 136 0.48 14.02 -8.43
C PHE A 136 -0.91 13.67 -8.98
N ASP A 137 -1.81 13.18 -8.12
CA ASP A 137 -3.16 12.80 -8.50
C ASP A 137 -4.00 14.05 -8.79
N TYR A 138 -4.32 14.29 -10.06
CA TYR A 138 -5.23 15.35 -10.45
C TYR A 138 -6.65 14.82 -10.54
N TYR A 139 -7.58 15.43 -9.81
CA TYR A 139 -9.00 15.07 -9.86
C TYR A 139 -9.77 16.04 -10.76
N ASN A 140 -10.52 15.48 -11.70
CA ASN A 140 -11.38 16.29 -12.56
C ASN A 140 -12.56 16.87 -11.75
N ARG A 141 -12.90 18.11 -12.07
CA ARG A 141 -14.16 18.77 -11.73
C ARG A 141 -15.24 18.50 -12.78
N ASN A 142 -14.85 18.41 -14.05
CA ASN A 142 -15.78 18.17 -15.15
C ASN A 142 -15.09 17.47 -16.33
N VAL A 143 -15.83 16.64 -17.05
CA VAL A 143 -15.43 16.02 -18.31
C VAL A 143 -16.52 16.30 -19.35
N THR A 144 -16.15 16.89 -20.48
CA THR A 144 -17.06 17.12 -21.61
C THR A 144 -16.52 16.42 -22.84
N ARG A 145 -17.32 15.54 -23.44
CA ARG A 145 -16.99 14.91 -24.72
C ARG A 145 -17.02 15.95 -25.85
N ILE A 146 -15.96 15.97 -26.65
CA ILE A 146 -15.87 16.79 -27.87
C ILE A 146 -16.25 15.93 -29.08
N ASP A 147 -15.68 14.73 -29.19
CA ASP A 147 -15.99 13.74 -30.21
C ASP A 147 -15.73 12.31 -29.71
N SER A 148 -15.54 11.36 -30.63
CA SER A 148 -15.31 9.95 -30.29
C SER A 148 -14.05 9.71 -29.45
N HIS A 149 -13.00 10.51 -29.61
CA HIS A 149 -11.72 10.33 -28.91
C HIS A 149 -11.32 11.52 -28.04
N ARG A 150 -11.85 12.71 -28.31
CA ARG A 150 -11.43 13.92 -27.61
C ARG A 150 -12.38 14.32 -26.50
N PHE A 151 -11.79 14.68 -25.36
CA PHE A 151 -12.47 15.14 -24.16
C PHE A 151 -11.83 16.44 -23.65
N GLN A 152 -12.66 17.40 -23.28
CA GLN A 152 -12.23 18.52 -22.45
C GLN A 152 -12.34 18.12 -20.98
N VAL A 153 -11.22 18.14 -20.28
CA VAL A 153 -11.16 17.83 -18.84
C VAL A 153 -10.78 19.10 -18.08
N THR A 154 -11.56 19.44 -17.07
CA THR A 154 -11.31 20.58 -16.18
C THR A 154 -11.05 20.06 -14.77
N PHE A 155 -10.02 20.58 -14.09
CA PHE A 155 -9.56 20.15 -12.78
C PHE A 155 -9.96 21.12 -11.66
N TYR A 156 -9.96 20.63 -10.43
CA TYR A 156 -10.19 21.45 -9.22
C TYR A 156 -9.08 22.47 -8.97
N ILE A 157 -7.88 22.20 -9.49
CA ILE A 157 -6.68 23.00 -9.29
C ILE A 157 -6.07 23.38 -10.63
N THR A 158 -5.29 24.46 -10.65
CA THR A 158 -4.48 24.84 -11.81
C THR A 158 -3.41 23.78 -12.07
N LEU A 159 -3.19 23.46 -13.34
CA LEU A 159 -2.14 22.53 -13.74
C LEU A 159 -0.76 23.17 -13.57
N GLY A 160 0.20 22.38 -13.10
CA GLY A 160 1.57 22.83 -12.90
C GLY A 160 2.31 23.07 -14.23
N ALA A 161 3.36 23.89 -14.19
CA ALA A 161 4.16 24.23 -15.36
C ALA A 161 4.98 23.05 -15.91
N GLU A 162 5.12 21.98 -15.13
CA GLU A 162 5.75 20.71 -15.50
C GLU A 162 4.92 19.89 -16.50
N ILE A 163 3.61 20.13 -16.60
CA ILE A 163 2.70 19.45 -17.51
C ILE A 163 2.74 20.15 -18.87
N ALA A 164 2.98 19.39 -19.93
CA ALA A 164 3.11 19.93 -21.28
C ALA A 164 2.24 19.21 -22.31
N VAL A 165 1.83 19.94 -23.36
CA VAL A 165 1.15 19.37 -24.54
C VAL A 165 2.00 18.27 -25.14
N GLY A 166 1.44 17.07 -25.30
CA GLY A 166 2.11 15.84 -25.74
C GLY A 166 2.49 14.89 -24.61
N ASP A 167 2.34 15.30 -23.34
CA ASP A 167 2.46 14.36 -22.22
C ASP A 167 1.31 13.35 -22.24
N LEU A 168 1.59 12.15 -21.74
CA LEU A 168 0.66 11.04 -21.73
C LEU A 168 -0.12 11.07 -20.42
N VAL A 169 -1.35 10.54 -20.44
CA VAL A 169 -2.22 10.54 -19.27
C VAL A 169 -2.95 9.20 -19.16
N SER A 170 -3.07 8.67 -17.95
CA SER A 170 -3.93 7.51 -17.69
C SER A 170 -4.88 7.76 -16.52
N MET A 171 -6.05 7.11 -16.57
CA MET A 171 -7.14 7.31 -15.61
C MET A 171 -7.70 5.97 -15.16
N ARG A 172 -7.90 5.83 -13.85
CA ARG A 172 -8.50 4.61 -13.26
C ARG A 172 -9.98 4.55 -13.64
N GLY A 173 -10.39 3.44 -14.24
CA GLY A 173 -11.80 3.09 -14.38
C GLY A 173 -12.29 2.28 -13.18
N LYS A 174 -13.58 1.94 -13.21
CA LYS A 174 -14.22 1.02 -12.28
C LYS A 174 -13.86 -0.41 -12.67
N GLY A 175 -13.60 -1.22 -11.65
CA GLY A 175 -13.39 -2.64 -11.79
C GLY A 175 -13.14 -3.27 -10.43
N ASN A 176 -12.62 -4.49 -10.44
CA ASN A 176 -12.39 -5.26 -9.21
C ASN A 176 -11.00 -5.88 -9.16
N MET A 177 -10.70 -6.54 -8.05
CA MET A 177 -9.38 -7.10 -7.77
C MET A 177 -9.00 -8.19 -8.78
N GLY A 178 -7.70 -8.35 -9.05
CA GLY A 178 -7.21 -9.46 -9.87
C GLY A 178 -7.41 -10.81 -9.16
N ILE A 179 -6.69 -11.01 -8.06
CA ILE A 179 -6.78 -12.20 -7.22
C ILE A 179 -7.11 -11.79 -5.79
N LEU A 180 -8.08 -12.49 -5.18
CA LEU A 180 -8.40 -12.41 -3.76
C LEU A 180 -8.06 -13.74 -3.07
N THR A 181 -7.22 -13.70 -2.04
CA THR A 181 -6.95 -14.81 -1.13
C THR A 181 -7.58 -14.50 0.22
N GLU A 182 -8.72 -15.11 0.53
CA GLU A 182 -9.54 -14.72 1.66
C GLU A 182 -9.68 -15.88 2.67
N VAL A 183 -9.47 -15.59 3.96
CA VAL A 183 -9.57 -16.54 5.08
C VAL A 183 -8.74 -17.83 4.83
N SER A 184 -7.61 -17.71 4.15
CA SER A 184 -6.82 -18.86 3.70
C SER A 184 -5.50 -18.97 4.44
N GLU A 185 -4.89 -20.16 4.42
CA GLU A 185 -3.65 -20.46 5.12
C GLU A 185 -2.73 -21.33 4.25
N LYS A 186 -1.42 -21.10 4.30
CA LYS A 186 -0.41 -21.88 3.55
C LYS A 186 -0.72 -21.93 2.05
N MET A 187 -1.19 -20.83 1.49
CA MET A 187 -1.28 -20.68 0.03
C MET A 187 0.12 -20.49 -0.53
N HIS A 188 0.44 -21.08 -1.67
CA HIS A 188 1.72 -20.89 -2.35
C HIS A 188 1.50 -20.59 -3.83
N TYR A 189 1.83 -19.37 -4.23
CA TYR A 189 1.75 -18.92 -5.62
C TYR A 189 3.15 -18.84 -6.21
N VAL A 190 3.33 -19.42 -7.40
CA VAL A 190 4.63 -19.50 -8.07
C VAL A 190 4.47 -19.14 -9.54
N ASP A 191 5.20 -18.10 -10.00
CA ASP A 191 5.20 -17.67 -11.40
C ASP A 191 3.81 -17.20 -11.92
N VAL A 192 2.94 -16.74 -11.01
CA VAL A 192 1.60 -16.22 -11.35
C VAL A 192 1.66 -14.72 -11.64
N ILE A 193 0.96 -14.30 -12.70
CA ILE A 193 1.00 -12.95 -13.25
C ILE A 193 -0.41 -12.35 -13.25
N VAL A 194 -0.55 -11.11 -12.80
CA VAL A 194 -1.78 -10.33 -12.90
C VAL A 194 -1.56 -9.14 -13.83
N GLU A 195 -2.45 -8.98 -14.81
CA GLU A 195 -2.43 -7.90 -15.79
C GLU A 195 -3.82 -7.26 -15.88
N TYR A 196 -3.88 -5.93 -16.04
CA TYR A 196 -5.13 -5.17 -16.17
C TYR A 196 -6.13 -5.39 -15.02
N ALA A 197 -5.67 -5.41 -13.77
CA ALA A 197 -6.59 -5.49 -12.63
C ALA A 197 -7.40 -4.18 -12.48
N GLY A 198 -8.71 -4.29 -12.24
CA GLY A 198 -9.59 -3.12 -12.14
C GLY A 198 -9.59 -2.44 -10.77
N SER A 199 -8.79 -2.95 -9.84
CA SER A 199 -8.52 -2.43 -8.50
C SER A 199 -7.16 -3.00 -8.06
N ILE A 200 -7.02 -3.46 -6.82
CA ILE A 200 -5.83 -4.13 -6.29
C ILE A 200 -5.53 -5.38 -7.14
N ALA A 201 -4.30 -5.53 -7.61
CA ALA A 201 -3.92 -6.69 -8.43
C ALA A 201 -3.95 -7.98 -7.61
N TRP A 202 -3.34 -7.97 -6.43
CA TRP A 202 -3.35 -9.08 -5.49
C TRP A 202 -3.77 -8.64 -4.09
N PHE A 203 -4.90 -9.16 -3.61
CA PHE A 203 -5.37 -8.89 -2.25
C PHE A 203 -5.42 -10.17 -1.45
N GLU A 204 -4.72 -10.24 -0.33
CA GLU A 204 -5.01 -11.20 0.72
C GLU A 204 -5.70 -10.53 1.90
N MET A 205 -6.69 -11.21 2.46
CA MET A 205 -7.39 -10.69 3.61
C MET A 205 -7.88 -11.78 4.55
N GLU A 206 -7.77 -11.50 5.84
CA GLU A 206 -8.23 -12.37 6.91
C GLU A 206 -7.57 -13.78 6.87
N GLY A 207 -7.86 -14.60 7.88
CA GLY A 207 -7.35 -15.97 7.95
C GLY A 207 -5.97 -16.11 8.57
N MET A 208 -5.51 -17.35 8.71
CA MET A 208 -4.28 -17.64 9.44
C MET A 208 -3.02 -17.20 8.70
N GLY A 209 -3.05 -17.05 7.37
CA GLY A 209 -1.91 -16.55 6.61
C GLY A 209 -0.81 -17.59 6.41
N ASN A 210 0.45 -17.20 6.61
CA ASN A 210 1.63 -17.98 6.17
C ASN A 210 1.57 -18.28 4.66
N ASN A 211 1.03 -17.34 3.89
CA ASN A 211 0.94 -17.45 2.44
C ASN A 211 2.29 -17.04 1.82
N ARG A 212 2.69 -17.74 0.76
CA ARG A 212 3.94 -17.51 0.04
C ARG A 212 3.68 -17.13 -1.41
N TYR A 213 4.28 -16.04 -1.83
CA TYR A 213 4.18 -15.46 -3.16
C TYR A 213 5.58 -15.39 -3.74
N GLU A 214 5.90 -16.33 -4.63
CA GLU A 214 7.25 -16.50 -5.18
C GLU A 214 7.25 -16.20 -6.67
N ARG A 215 8.06 -15.24 -7.09
CA ARG A 215 8.14 -14.82 -8.50
C ARG A 215 6.77 -14.47 -9.09
N ILE A 216 5.88 -13.90 -8.28
CA ILE A 216 4.63 -13.36 -8.81
C ILE A 216 4.92 -12.05 -9.54
N SER A 217 4.03 -11.66 -10.45
CA SER A 217 4.19 -10.41 -11.18
C SER A 217 2.89 -9.62 -11.33
N VAL A 218 3.00 -8.30 -11.17
CA VAL A 218 1.99 -7.33 -11.56
C VAL A 218 2.60 -6.39 -12.59
N ARG A 219 2.07 -6.40 -13.82
CA ARG A 219 2.63 -5.65 -14.95
C ARG A 219 1.55 -5.32 -15.99
N PRO A 220 1.81 -4.36 -16.90
CA PRO A 220 0.94 -4.16 -18.05
C PRO A 220 0.80 -5.43 -18.89
N GLY A 221 -0.39 -5.63 -19.45
CA GLY A 221 -0.62 -6.65 -20.45
C GLY A 221 -0.17 -6.22 -21.86
N PRO A 222 -0.48 -7.01 -22.89
CA PRO A 222 -0.20 -6.65 -24.28
C PRO A 222 -1.17 -5.56 -24.76
N LYS A 223 -0.74 -4.75 -25.75
CA LYS A 223 -1.58 -3.74 -26.40
C LYS A 223 -3.02 -4.23 -26.63
N PRO A 224 -4.04 -3.46 -26.23
CA PRO A 224 -5.41 -3.73 -26.58
C PRO A 224 -5.59 -3.86 -28.10
N LEU A 225 -6.63 -4.57 -28.54
CA LEU A 225 -6.93 -4.71 -29.96
C LEU A 225 -7.16 -3.33 -30.59
N GLY A 226 -6.41 -3.03 -31.65
CA GLY A 226 -6.47 -1.75 -32.35
C GLY A 226 -5.59 -0.65 -31.75
N ALA A 227 -4.87 -0.90 -30.65
CA ALA A 227 -3.98 0.09 -30.05
C ALA A 227 -2.61 0.18 -30.74
N THR A 228 -2.13 1.41 -30.93
CA THR A 228 -0.76 1.70 -31.34
C THR A 228 0.18 1.88 -30.15
N GLU A 229 -0.35 2.35 -29.02
CA GLU A 229 0.39 2.68 -27.80
C GLU A 229 0.39 1.54 -26.78
N GLU A 230 1.53 1.35 -26.11
CA GLU A 230 1.62 0.41 -24.97
C GLU A 230 0.80 0.90 -23.77
N PRO A 231 0.26 -0.01 -22.94
CA PRO A 231 -0.47 0.39 -21.75
C PRO A 231 0.46 1.05 -20.73
N LEU A 232 0.02 2.18 -20.18
CA LEU A 232 0.77 2.93 -19.16
C LEU A 232 0.59 2.37 -17.76
N MET A 233 -0.41 1.51 -17.55
CA MET A 233 -0.74 0.95 -16.25
C MET A 233 -0.88 -0.58 -16.27
N SER A 234 -0.65 -1.19 -15.11
CA SER A 234 -0.84 -2.62 -14.86
C SER A 234 -2.15 -2.94 -14.14
N ALA A 235 -2.61 -2.02 -13.29
CA ALA A 235 -3.78 -2.17 -12.42
C ALA A 235 -4.41 -0.79 -12.14
N ASN A 236 -5.49 -0.75 -11.35
CA ASN A 236 -6.10 0.50 -10.89
C ASN A 236 -5.87 0.82 -9.41
N ALA A 237 -5.16 -0.04 -8.67
CA ALA A 237 -4.73 0.24 -7.31
C ALA A 237 -3.43 -0.53 -7.03
N ASP A 238 -3.22 -0.99 -5.79
CA ASP A 238 -2.00 -1.62 -5.30
C ASP A 238 -1.58 -2.85 -6.09
N GLY A 239 -0.28 -3.14 -6.09
CA GLY A 239 0.29 -4.38 -6.62
C GLY A 239 -0.07 -5.58 -5.75
N PHE A 240 0.33 -5.53 -4.48
CA PHE A 240 0.01 -6.52 -3.47
C PHE A 240 -0.48 -5.84 -2.20
N HIS A 241 -1.56 -6.35 -1.62
CA HIS A 241 -2.16 -5.80 -0.41
C HIS A 241 -2.51 -6.95 0.54
N SER A 242 -2.14 -6.83 1.81
CA SER A 242 -2.46 -7.79 2.88
C SER A 242 -3.14 -7.06 4.03
N SER A 243 -4.35 -7.49 4.37
CA SER A 243 -5.11 -6.89 5.46
C SER A 243 -5.65 -7.93 6.44
N ASN A 244 -5.50 -7.69 7.74
CA ASN A 244 -6.15 -8.47 8.79
C ASN A 244 -5.75 -9.97 8.86
N VAL A 245 -4.57 -10.32 8.36
CA VAL A 245 -4.05 -11.70 8.36
C VAL A 245 -3.27 -11.99 9.64
N PHE A 246 -3.34 -13.20 10.18
CA PHE A 246 -2.60 -13.53 11.42
C PHE A 246 -1.09 -13.57 11.21
N HIS A 247 -0.64 -14.46 10.32
CA HIS A 247 0.77 -14.60 9.98
C HIS A 247 1.03 -13.96 8.62
N GLY A 248 1.96 -12.99 8.61
CA GLY A 248 2.27 -12.18 7.44
C GLY A 248 2.70 -12.98 6.21
N PRO A 249 2.57 -12.37 5.02
CA PRO A 249 2.99 -13.01 3.78
C PRO A 249 4.50 -13.12 3.65
N THR A 250 4.94 -14.13 2.90
CA THR A 250 6.27 -14.20 2.32
C THR A 250 6.19 -13.82 0.84
N VAL A 251 6.54 -12.58 0.49
CA VAL A 251 6.61 -12.11 -0.91
C VAL A 251 8.07 -12.03 -1.33
N ILE A 252 8.46 -12.90 -2.25
CA ILE A 252 9.87 -13.08 -2.60
C ILE A 252 10.11 -13.11 -4.10
N ASN A 253 11.23 -12.53 -4.53
CA ASN A 253 11.69 -12.52 -5.92
C ASN A 253 10.60 -12.08 -6.92
N SER A 254 9.68 -11.22 -6.48
CA SER A 254 8.48 -10.83 -7.24
C SER A 254 8.66 -9.47 -7.93
N PHE A 255 7.86 -9.21 -8.96
CA PHE A 255 8.01 -8.05 -9.84
C PHE A 255 6.73 -7.23 -9.96
N PHE A 256 6.78 -5.96 -9.57
CA PHE A 256 5.63 -5.04 -9.60
C PHE A 256 6.00 -3.78 -10.39
N THR A 257 5.16 -3.37 -11.33
CA THR A 257 5.40 -2.12 -12.06
C THR A 257 4.12 -1.47 -12.58
N GLN A 258 4.16 -0.14 -12.75
CA GLN A 258 3.13 0.67 -13.43
C GLN A 258 1.72 0.54 -12.83
N MET A 259 1.62 0.15 -11.57
CA MET A 259 0.40 0.30 -10.80
C MET A 259 0.28 1.76 -10.35
N PRO A 260 -0.94 2.30 -10.22
CA PRO A 260 -1.15 3.66 -9.77
C PRO A 260 -1.24 3.75 -8.25
N ASP A 261 -1.05 2.66 -7.49
CA ASP A 261 -0.93 2.69 -6.03
C ASP A 261 0.24 1.85 -5.47
N ASP A 262 0.25 1.61 -4.16
CA ASP A 262 1.39 1.00 -3.48
C ASP A 262 1.86 -0.33 -4.07
N GLY A 263 3.16 -0.58 -3.99
CA GLY A 263 3.71 -1.83 -4.47
C GLY A 263 3.30 -3.02 -3.60
N ILE A 264 3.60 -2.93 -2.31
CA ILE A 264 3.24 -3.92 -1.31
C ILE A 264 2.72 -3.19 -0.06
N ALA A 265 1.46 -3.42 0.32
CA ALA A 265 0.86 -2.90 1.54
C ALA A 265 0.53 -4.03 2.53
N ILE A 266 0.87 -3.88 3.82
CA ILE A 266 0.56 -4.85 4.89
C ILE A 266 0.08 -4.10 6.12
N HIS A 267 -1.14 -4.39 6.58
CA HIS A 267 -1.70 -3.74 7.76
C HIS A 267 -2.82 -4.55 8.45
N GLY A 268 -3.21 -4.09 9.63
CA GLY A 268 -4.47 -4.44 10.29
C GLY A 268 -5.43 -3.24 10.36
N GLU A 269 -6.53 -3.39 11.07
CA GLU A 269 -7.58 -2.36 11.20
C GLU A 269 -7.49 -1.61 12.54
N TYR A 270 -7.74 -0.30 12.51
CA TYR A 270 -8.12 0.49 13.69
C TYR A 270 -9.64 0.62 13.79
N GLN A 271 -10.15 0.54 15.01
CA GLN A 271 -11.57 0.67 15.33
C GLN A 271 -11.75 1.67 16.46
N ILE A 272 -12.87 2.39 16.49
CA ILE A 272 -13.11 3.43 17.51
C ILE A 272 -13.68 2.80 18.78
N ILE A 273 -13.11 3.13 19.93
CA ILE A 273 -13.70 2.87 21.24
C ILE A 273 -14.79 3.92 21.52
N ARG A 274 -15.99 3.46 21.84
CA ARG A 274 -17.18 4.31 22.07
C ARG A 274 -17.61 4.40 23.52
N GLN A 275 -17.37 3.35 24.30
CA GLN A 275 -17.60 3.35 25.75
C GLN A 275 -16.50 2.53 26.44
N VAL A 276 -16.20 2.93 27.66
CA VAL A 276 -15.23 2.29 28.55
C VAL A 276 -15.88 2.14 29.91
N ASN A 277 -15.88 0.94 30.46
CA ASN A 277 -16.29 0.63 31.81
C ASN A 277 -15.34 -0.42 32.39
N GLU A 278 -14.36 0.02 33.18
CA GLU A 278 -13.28 -0.82 33.71
C GLU A 278 -12.54 -1.58 32.59
N ASN A 279 -12.62 -2.91 32.58
CA ASN A 279 -12.03 -3.76 31.55
C ASN A 279 -13.01 -4.09 30.41
N ILE A 280 -14.22 -3.54 30.41
CA ILE A 280 -15.21 -3.73 29.35
C ILE A 280 -15.23 -2.48 28.47
N ILE A 281 -15.03 -2.68 27.17
CA ILE A 281 -15.14 -1.61 26.17
C ILE A 281 -16.19 -1.94 25.12
N ILE A 282 -16.76 -0.90 24.53
CA ILE A 282 -17.63 -1.02 23.36
C ILE A 282 -16.96 -0.32 22.20
N ILE A 283 -16.79 -1.03 21.09
CA ILE A 283 -16.09 -0.57 19.90
C ILE A 283 -17.06 -0.42 18.73
N MET A 284 -16.69 0.41 17.76
CA MET A 284 -17.44 0.67 16.54
C MET A 284 -16.60 0.36 15.31
N ARG A 285 -17.12 -0.52 14.46
CA ARG A 285 -16.46 -1.05 13.25
C ARG A 285 -17.28 -0.78 12.00
N LYS A 286 -16.60 -0.80 10.85
CA LYS A 286 -17.18 -0.71 9.50
C LYS A 286 -17.98 -1.94 9.09
N TYR A 287 -17.61 -3.12 9.59
CA TYR A 287 -18.08 -4.40 9.08
C TYR A 287 -18.75 -5.24 10.16
N SER A 288 -19.73 -6.07 9.75
CA SER A 288 -20.61 -6.85 10.61
C SER A 288 -20.05 -8.18 11.10
N TRP A 289 -19.03 -8.71 10.42
CA TRP A 289 -18.42 -9.98 10.81
C TRP A 289 -17.53 -9.84 12.04
N LEU A 290 -17.48 -10.92 12.83
CA LEU A 290 -16.68 -10.97 14.05
C LEU A 290 -15.19 -10.91 13.71
N TYR A 291 -14.55 -9.80 14.11
CA TYR A 291 -13.14 -9.53 13.87
C TYR A 291 -12.26 -10.26 14.89
N TYR A 292 -12.44 -10.00 16.18
CA TYR A 292 -11.62 -10.58 17.25
C TYR A 292 -11.93 -12.05 17.56
N ARG A 293 -10.98 -12.74 18.18
CA ARG A 293 -11.12 -14.02 18.87
C ARG A 293 -10.78 -13.86 20.34
N ILE A 294 -11.30 -14.76 21.15
CA ILE A 294 -10.87 -14.88 22.55
C ILE A 294 -9.36 -15.18 22.56
N ASN A 295 -8.65 -14.47 23.42
CA ASN A 295 -7.21 -14.39 23.60
C ASN A 295 -6.43 -13.59 22.54
N ASP A 296 -7.05 -13.00 21.52
CA ASP A 296 -6.33 -12.11 20.60
C ASP A 296 -5.70 -10.94 21.40
N ARG A 297 -4.45 -10.61 21.07
CA ARG A 297 -3.74 -9.44 21.60
C ARG A 297 -4.23 -8.20 20.91
N VAL A 298 -4.48 -7.16 21.69
CA VAL A 298 -4.93 -5.86 21.19
C VAL A 298 -4.06 -4.76 21.77
N VAL A 299 -3.88 -3.70 20.98
CA VAL A 299 -3.25 -2.47 21.43
C VAL A 299 -4.25 -1.33 21.35
N ILE A 300 -4.17 -0.44 22.32
CA ILE A 300 -4.98 0.77 22.38
C ILE A 300 -4.09 1.96 22.08
N MET A 301 -4.60 2.86 21.23
CA MET A 301 -3.92 4.07 20.81
C MET A 301 -4.82 5.27 21.06
N GLY A 302 -4.25 6.32 21.65
CA GLY A 302 -4.93 7.59 21.80
C GLY A 302 -5.24 8.25 20.46
N GLU A 303 -6.26 9.10 20.41
CA GLU A 303 -6.53 9.94 19.24
C GLU A 303 -5.34 10.86 18.88
N ASP A 304 -4.52 11.19 19.87
CA ASP A 304 -3.29 11.97 19.76
C ASP A 304 -2.07 11.16 19.27
N GLY A 305 -2.26 9.87 19.01
CA GLY A 305 -1.27 8.92 18.49
C GLY A 305 -0.42 8.22 19.54
N VAL A 306 -0.67 8.44 20.84
CA VAL A 306 0.11 7.83 21.93
C VAL A 306 -0.37 6.39 22.18
N PRO A 307 0.51 5.37 22.18
CA PRO A 307 0.16 4.04 22.64
C PRO A 307 -0.26 4.07 24.12
N LYS A 308 -1.43 3.49 24.43
CA LYS A 308 -2.04 3.49 25.78
C LYS A 308 -1.93 2.15 26.50
N GLY A 309 -1.43 1.12 25.82
CA GLY A 309 -1.16 -0.19 26.41
C GLY A 309 -1.62 -1.33 25.51
N GLU A 310 -1.13 -2.52 25.86
CA GLU A 310 -1.50 -3.79 25.25
C GLU A 310 -2.24 -4.67 26.26
N THR A 311 -3.17 -5.47 25.77
CA THR A 311 -3.96 -6.39 26.58
C THR A 311 -4.51 -7.52 25.71
N ARG A 312 -5.34 -8.40 26.26
CA ARG A 312 -6.00 -9.50 25.55
C ARG A 312 -7.51 -9.41 25.63
N VAL A 313 -8.19 -9.91 24.61
CA VAL A 313 -9.64 -10.05 24.59
C VAL A 313 -10.05 -11.33 25.33
N LEU A 314 -10.82 -11.23 26.42
CA LEU A 314 -11.32 -12.37 27.19
C LEU A 314 -12.72 -12.80 26.77
N ARG A 315 -13.57 -11.85 26.38
CA ARG A 315 -14.95 -12.11 25.95
C ARG A 315 -15.36 -11.14 24.85
N ILE A 316 -16.19 -11.63 23.93
CA ILE A 316 -16.74 -10.83 22.84
C ILE A 316 -18.25 -10.99 22.81
N ARG A 317 -18.98 -9.89 22.63
CA ARG A 317 -20.42 -9.88 22.42
C ARG A 317 -20.78 -8.91 21.30
N THR A 318 -21.42 -9.42 20.25
CA THR A 318 -22.00 -8.59 19.19
C THR A 318 -23.21 -7.83 19.74
N LEU A 319 -23.31 -6.55 19.41
CA LEU A 319 -24.40 -5.67 19.83
C LEU A 319 -25.25 -5.25 18.62
N PRO A 320 -26.51 -4.82 18.82
CA PRO A 320 -27.33 -4.24 17.76
C PRO A 320 -26.67 -3.05 17.05
N MET A 321 -26.96 -2.82 15.76
CA MET A 321 -26.40 -1.71 14.99
C MET A 321 -26.82 -0.33 15.50
N ASP A 322 -27.92 -0.24 16.26
CA ASP A 322 -28.45 0.98 16.86
C ASP A 322 -28.12 1.09 18.36
N TYR A 323 -27.19 0.26 18.86
CA TYR A 323 -26.85 0.19 20.28
C TYR A 323 -26.37 1.53 20.86
N LEU A 324 -25.66 2.34 20.07
CA LEU A 324 -25.24 3.70 20.42
C LEU A 324 -25.58 4.69 19.30
N PRO A 325 -25.78 5.98 19.62
CA PRO A 325 -25.99 7.01 18.61
C PRO A 325 -24.78 7.13 17.69
N LEU A 326 -25.03 7.51 16.43
CA LEU A 326 -23.98 7.86 15.47
C LEU A 326 -23.18 9.06 15.98
N ILE A 327 -21.91 9.12 15.59
CA ILE A 327 -21.01 10.24 15.86
C ILE A 327 -20.49 10.84 14.56
N THR A 328 -20.03 12.08 14.63
CA THR A 328 -19.15 12.66 13.61
C THR A 328 -17.71 12.47 14.09
N PRO A 329 -17.00 11.43 13.63
CA PRO A 329 -15.61 11.22 14.02
C PRO A 329 -14.70 12.29 13.41
N THR A 330 -13.59 12.57 14.09
CA THR A 330 -12.52 13.46 13.60
C THR A 330 -11.96 13.00 12.26
N TRP A 331 -11.86 11.69 12.06
CA TRP A 331 -11.30 11.06 10.87
C TRP A 331 -12.41 10.52 9.95
N PRO A 332 -12.51 10.98 8.69
CA PRO A 332 -13.64 10.67 7.82
C PRO A 332 -13.89 9.18 7.56
N HIS A 333 -12.85 8.34 7.56
CA HIS A 333 -13.01 6.90 7.29
C HIS A 333 -13.98 6.23 8.27
N PHE A 334 -14.01 6.70 9.51
CA PHE A 334 -14.86 6.13 10.55
C PHE A 334 -16.32 6.57 10.46
N GLN A 335 -16.67 7.55 9.61
CA GLN A 335 -18.04 8.10 9.53
C GLN A 335 -19.08 7.03 9.19
N ASN A 336 -18.69 6.03 8.41
CA ASN A 336 -19.56 4.95 7.98
C ASN A 336 -19.50 3.73 8.91
N HIS A 337 -18.83 3.80 10.06
CA HIS A 337 -18.77 2.68 11.00
C HIS A 337 -20.04 2.66 11.87
N HIS A 338 -20.70 1.51 11.98
CA HIS A 338 -22.01 1.37 12.62
C HIS A 338 -22.28 -0.03 13.21
N TYR A 339 -21.28 -0.91 13.22
CA TYR A 339 -21.37 -2.20 13.91
C TYR A 339 -20.69 -2.13 15.27
N TYR A 340 -21.35 -2.64 16.30
CA TYR A 340 -20.90 -2.54 17.68
C TYR A 340 -20.54 -3.89 18.27
N TYR A 341 -19.43 -3.94 19.00
CA TYR A 341 -18.98 -5.11 19.74
C TYR A 341 -18.56 -4.69 21.14
N GLU A 342 -19.00 -5.45 22.14
CA GLU A 342 -18.48 -5.36 23.50
C GLU A 342 -17.31 -6.34 23.63
N LEU A 343 -16.18 -5.84 24.11
CA LEU A 343 -14.99 -6.61 24.42
C LEU A 343 -14.70 -6.52 25.91
N GLU A 344 -14.52 -7.65 26.56
CA GLU A 344 -13.93 -7.73 27.90
C GLU A 344 -12.42 -7.94 27.74
N LEU A 345 -11.62 -7.12 28.40
CA LEU A 345 -10.17 -7.12 28.31
C LEU A 345 -9.55 -7.77 29.56
N GLU A 346 -8.37 -8.35 29.42
CA GLU A 346 -7.62 -8.96 30.52
C GLU A 346 -7.15 -7.92 31.54
N THR A 347 -6.63 -6.80 31.06
CA THR A 347 -6.17 -5.68 31.89
C THR A 347 -7.26 -4.61 32.00
N ASN A 348 -7.50 -4.12 33.22
CA ASN A 348 -8.29 -2.92 33.46
C ASN A 348 -7.44 -1.68 33.12
N LEU A 349 -7.80 -0.99 32.05
CA LEU A 349 -7.11 0.21 31.55
C LEU A 349 -7.87 1.50 31.88
N ASN A 350 -8.77 1.46 32.86
CA ASN A 350 -9.57 2.61 33.28
C ASN A 350 -8.69 3.79 33.70
N GLY A 351 -9.12 5.00 33.34
CA GLY A 351 -8.35 6.23 33.53
C GLY A 351 -7.18 6.42 32.55
N THR A 352 -6.85 5.42 31.75
CA THR A 352 -5.83 5.52 30.67
C THR A 352 -6.50 5.66 29.30
N ILE A 353 -7.59 4.92 29.09
CA ILE A 353 -8.35 4.90 27.82
C ILE A 353 -9.64 5.69 27.94
N VAL A 354 -10.06 6.33 26.84
CA VAL A 354 -11.26 7.16 26.75
C VAL A 354 -12.05 6.85 25.49
N SER A 355 -13.30 7.31 25.41
CA SER A 355 -14.05 7.30 24.14
C SER A 355 -13.28 8.08 23.08
N ASN A 356 -13.37 7.62 21.83
CA ASN A 356 -12.64 8.08 20.64
C ASN A 356 -11.17 7.68 20.54
N ASP A 357 -10.63 6.97 21.53
CA ASP A 357 -9.40 6.20 21.32
C ASP A 357 -9.63 5.08 20.29
N PHE A 358 -8.54 4.53 19.78
CA PHE A 358 -8.56 3.45 18.81
C PHE A 358 -8.07 2.15 19.44
N ILE A 359 -8.64 1.04 18.98
CA ILE A 359 -8.17 -0.31 19.26
C ILE A 359 -7.82 -1.02 17.95
N SER A 360 -6.84 -1.90 18.00
CA SER A 360 -6.45 -2.76 16.89
C SER A 360 -5.99 -4.11 17.40
N ASP A 361 -6.31 -5.16 16.65
CA ASP A 361 -5.85 -6.52 16.89
C ASP A 361 -4.45 -6.69 16.30
N ILE A 362 -3.44 -6.75 17.16
CA ILE A 362 -2.05 -6.86 16.72
C ILE A 362 -1.72 -8.28 16.24
N ASP A 363 -2.51 -9.28 16.64
CA ASP A 363 -2.40 -10.64 16.11
C ASP A 363 -2.92 -10.73 14.67
N ARG A 364 -3.66 -9.73 14.18
CA ARG A 364 -4.19 -9.64 12.80
C ARG A 364 -3.66 -8.44 12.03
N THR A 365 -2.35 -8.26 12.02
CA THR A 365 -1.70 -7.19 11.25
C THR A 365 -0.86 -7.71 10.09
N GLY A 366 -0.73 -9.03 9.95
CA GLY A 366 0.25 -9.65 9.08
C GLY A 366 1.65 -9.67 9.70
N SER A 367 1.75 -9.85 11.02
CA SER A 367 3.05 -9.91 11.72
C SER A 367 3.88 -11.12 11.27
N GLY A 368 5.20 -10.98 11.22
CA GLY A 368 6.10 -12.03 10.71
C GLY A 368 6.32 -12.01 9.19
N TYR A 369 5.93 -10.93 8.51
CA TYR A 369 6.06 -10.81 7.05
C TYR A 369 7.52 -10.84 6.57
N VAL A 370 7.72 -11.39 5.37
CA VAL A 370 9.02 -11.42 4.69
C VAL A 370 8.88 -10.86 3.27
N LEU A 371 9.51 -9.72 3.03
CA LEU A 371 9.56 -9.04 1.75
C LEU A 371 11.02 -9.07 1.25
N GLN A 372 11.36 -10.04 0.41
CA GLN A 372 12.75 -10.30 0.06
C GLN A 372 13.01 -10.40 -1.45
N GLY A 373 14.01 -9.68 -1.96
CA GLY A 373 14.45 -9.82 -3.36
C GLY A 373 13.44 -9.32 -4.38
N ASN A 374 12.46 -8.51 -3.99
CA ASN A 374 11.43 -8.01 -4.89
C ASN A 374 11.93 -6.79 -5.69
N THR A 375 11.35 -6.59 -6.86
CA THR A 375 11.62 -5.45 -7.73
C THR A 375 10.33 -4.67 -7.97
N ILE A 376 10.32 -3.39 -7.58
CA ILE A 376 9.18 -2.47 -7.68
C ILE A 376 9.60 -1.27 -8.53
N LEU A 377 9.00 -1.09 -9.71
CA LEU A 377 9.44 -0.12 -10.71
C LEU A 377 8.34 0.84 -11.17
N ASN A 378 8.69 2.12 -11.32
CA ASN A 378 7.94 3.12 -12.09
C ASN A 378 6.43 3.10 -11.80
N HIS A 379 6.07 3.50 -10.59
CA HIS A 379 4.70 3.40 -10.11
C HIS A 379 4.36 4.60 -9.21
N ARG A 380 3.06 4.87 -9.07
CA ARG A 380 2.49 5.69 -7.99
C ARG A 380 1.95 4.70 -6.97
N ALA A 381 1.97 4.83 -5.64
CA ALA A 381 2.65 5.83 -4.81
C ALA A 381 3.83 5.26 -4.04
N ARG A 382 3.61 4.52 -2.94
CA ARG A 382 4.66 4.06 -2.02
C ARG A 382 5.15 2.67 -2.42
N GLY A 383 6.45 2.44 -2.43
CA GLY A 383 6.98 1.12 -2.81
C GLY A 383 6.49 0.01 -1.88
N ILE A 384 6.83 0.12 -0.59
CA ILE A 384 6.40 -0.81 0.46
C ILE A 384 5.79 0.01 1.61
N LEU A 385 4.57 -0.33 2.03
CA LEU A 385 3.85 0.29 3.15
C LEU A 385 3.52 -0.78 4.19
N VAL A 386 4.12 -0.70 5.38
CA VAL A 386 3.95 -1.73 6.42
C VAL A 386 3.51 -1.13 7.74
N LYS A 387 2.56 -1.81 8.39
CA LYS A 387 1.96 -1.41 9.67
C LYS A 387 1.83 -2.63 10.60
N ALA A 388 2.88 -3.45 10.66
CA ALA A 388 2.87 -4.75 11.34
C ALA A 388 4.22 -5.05 12.01
N ARG A 389 4.23 -6.03 12.94
CA ARG A 389 5.41 -6.38 13.75
C ARG A 389 6.21 -7.56 13.17
N ASP A 390 7.41 -7.76 13.71
CA ASP A 390 8.26 -8.93 13.48
C ASP A 390 8.62 -9.15 12.00
N GLY A 391 8.81 -8.07 11.26
CA GLY A 391 8.95 -8.08 9.80
C GLY A 391 10.37 -8.04 9.26
N LEU A 392 10.56 -8.53 8.04
CA LEU A 392 11.82 -8.44 7.28
C LEU A 392 11.58 -7.81 5.91
N ILE A 393 12.27 -6.70 5.63
CA ILE A 393 12.33 -6.05 4.31
C ILE A 393 13.79 -6.09 3.84
N GLU A 394 14.11 -7.02 2.94
CA GLU A 394 15.49 -7.31 2.59
C GLU A 394 15.77 -7.41 1.08
N SER A 395 16.89 -6.84 0.63
CA SER A 395 17.41 -7.04 -0.73
C SER A 395 16.42 -6.67 -1.84
N ASN A 396 15.49 -5.75 -1.58
CA ASN A 396 14.54 -5.29 -2.59
C ASN A 396 15.16 -4.15 -3.43
N LEU A 397 14.78 -4.08 -4.70
CA LEU A 397 15.00 -2.92 -5.55
C LEU A 397 13.69 -2.14 -5.68
N ILE A 398 13.70 -0.88 -5.26
CA ILE A 398 12.60 0.06 -5.46
C ILE A 398 13.15 1.22 -6.28
N ASN A 399 12.70 1.34 -7.53
CA ASN A 399 13.21 2.34 -8.47
C ASN A 399 12.08 3.07 -9.19
N GLY A 400 12.01 4.39 -9.00
CA GLY A 400 10.96 5.18 -9.62
C GLY A 400 9.61 5.05 -8.91
N SER A 401 9.62 4.97 -7.58
CA SER A 401 8.41 5.14 -6.77
C SER A 401 8.11 6.63 -6.66
N SER A 402 6.92 7.06 -7.09
CA SER A 402 6.60 8.50 -7.13
C SER A 402 6.58 9.12 -5.73
N MET A 403 6.23 8.34 -4.70
CA MET A 403 6.31 8.72 -3.29
C MET A 403 7.48 7.97 -2.59
N ALA A 404 7.37 7.75 -1.29
CA ALA A 404 8.40 7.08 -0.51
C ALA A 404 8.60 5.63 -0.97
N ALA A 405 9.85 5.18 -0.98
CA ALA A 405 10.18 3.80 -1.32
C ALA A 405 9.71 2.83 -0.24
N ILE A 406 9.91 3.17 1.04
CA ILE A 406 9.46 2.36 2.19
C ILE A 406 8.80 3.29 3.19
N VAL A 407 7.58 2.97 3.61
CA VAL A 407 6.83 3.67 4.64
C VAL A 407 6.42 2.71 5.74
N MET A 408 6.58 3.16 6.97
CA MET A 408 6.06 2.53 8.16
C MET A 408 5.35 3.60 8.98
N GLN A 409 4.03 3.59 8.93
CA GLN A 409 3.20 4.61 9.56
C GLN A 409 1.78 4.09 9.78
N PRO A 410 1.19 4.24 10.97
CA PRO A 410 -0.24 4.08 11.16
C PRO A 410 -1.03 5.21 10.48
N GLU A 411 -2.07 4.87 9.72
CA GLU A 411 -2.85 5.84 8.93
C GLU A 411 -4.29 5.95 9.44
N LEU A 412 -4.54 6.92 10.32
CA LEU A 412 -5.87 7.17 10.89
C LEU A 412 -6.90 7.60 9.84
N TRP A 413 -6.45 8.27 8.78
CA TRP A 413 -7.30 8.61 7.63
C TRP A 413 -7.83 7.38 6.89
N TRP A 414 -7.13 6.25 6.97
CA TRP A 414 -7.55 4.99 6.34
C TRP A 414 -8.06 3.96 7.35
N ALA A 415 -8.06 4.31 8.64
CA ALA A 415 -8.28 3.36 9.75
C ALA A 415 -7.33 2.14 9.66
N GLU A 416 -6.10 2.34 9.19
CA GLU A 416 -5.11 1.28 9.01
C GLU A 416 -4.04 1.36 10.10
N GLY A 417 -4.00 0.33 10.94
CA GLY A 417 -3.01 0.17 12.00
C GLY A 417 -2.04 -0.95 11.70
N ASN A 418 -0.95 -1.11 12.45
CA ASN A 418 -0.57 -0.40 13.66
C ASN A 418 0.85 0.16 13.61
N TYR A 419 1.31 0.69 14.74
CA TYR A 419 2.72 0.83 15.00
C TYR A 419 3.43 -0.53 14.88
N ALA A 420 4.60 -0.48 14.27
CA ALA A 420 5.44 -1.64 14.01
C ALA A 420 6.53 -1.78 15.06
N GLU A 421 6.88 -3.02 15.37
CA GLU A 421 7.92 -3.39 16.33
C GLU A 421 8.76 -4.55 15.77
N HIS A 422 10.03 -4.63 16.15
CA HIS A 422 10.95 -5.70 15.73
C HIS A 422 11.06 -5.89 14.21
N VAL A 423 11.21 -4.79 13.46
CA VAL A 423 11.33 -4.84 12.00
C VAL A 423 12.77 -4.61 11.56
N ILE A 424 13.23 -5.43 10.62
CA ILE A 424 14.54 -5.30 9.98
C ILE A 424 14.37 -4.83 8.53
N ILE A 425 14.98 -3.70 8.21
CA ILE A 425 15.03 -3.11 6.87
C ILE A 425 16.50 -3.11 6.43
N ARG A 426 16.90 -4.03 5.56
CA ARG A 426 18.31 -4.19 5.21
C ARG A 426 18.64 -4.50 3.76
N ASN A 427 19.81 -4.06 3.33
CA ASN A 427 20.36 -4.37 2.00
C ASN A 427 19.43 -3.98 0.82
N ASN A 428 18.46 -3.09 1.01
CA ASN A 428 17.59 -2.63 -0.06
C ASN A 428 18.28 -1.55 -0.90
N THR A 429 17.94 -1.46 -2.18
CA THR A 429 18.34 -0.36 -3.07
C THR A 429 17.13 0.51 -3.38
N LEU A 430 17.19 1.77 -2.97
CA LEU A 430 16.10 2.76 -3.10
C LEU A 430 16.59 3.86 -4.05
N MET A 431 16.03 3.91 -5.26
CA MET A 431 16.57 4.71 -6.36
C MET A 431 15.51 5.60 -7.00
N LYS A 432 15.80 6.90 -7.18
CA LYS A 432 14.89 7.84 -7.87
C LYS A 432 13.46 7.80 -7.32
N CYS A 433 13.32 7.82 -6.00
CA CYS A 433 12.04 7.78 -5.31
C CYS A 433 11.67 9.17 -4.75
N GLY A 434 10.38 9.39 -4.50
CA GLY A 434 9.89 10.59 -3.81
C GLY A 434 9.84 11.86 -4.68
N TYR A 435 9.67 11.70 -6.00
CA TYR A 435 9.70 12.80 -6.97
C TYR A 435 8.33 13.43 -7.28
N ALA A 436 7.24 12.95 -6.68
CA ALA A 436 5.94 13.63 -6.70
C ALA A 436 5.93 14.78 -5.68
N THR A 437 6.39 15.97 -6.12
CA THR A 437 6.73 17.09 -5.21
C THR A 437 5.68 18.20 -5.12
N SER A 438 4.59 18.16 -5.89
CA SER A 438 3.59 19.23 -5.86
C SER A 438 2.60 19.13 -4.69
N ASP A 439 2.51 17.97 -4.03
CA ASP A 439 1.87 17.86 -2.72
C ASP A 439 2.89 18.13 -1.60
N LEU A 440 2.88 19.36 -1.10
CA LEU A 440 3.72 19.78 0.03
C LEU A 440 3.21 19.28 1.39
N SER A 441 2.01 18.69 1.44
CA SER A 441 1.28 18.29 2.65
C SER A 441 1.37 16.80 3.01
N THR A 442 2.31 16.07 2.40
CA THR A 442 2.55 14.68 2.77
C THR A 442 3.58 14.58 3.90
N GLU A 443 3.20 13.91 4.99
CA GLU A 443 4.11 13.56 6.11
C GLU A 443 5.08 12.42 5.74
N GLN A 444 4.73 11.61 4.74
CA GLN A 444 5.53 10.51 4.17
C GLN A 444 6.57 10.99 3.16
N ALA A 445 7.24 12.10 3.46
CA ALA A 445 8.07 12.84 2.51
C ALA A 445 9.46 12.25 2.24
N GLY A 446 9.94 11.37 3.14
CA GLY A 446 11.25 10.74 3.00
C GLY A 446 11.27 9.66 1.92
N VAL A 447 12.46 9.28 1.45
CA VAL A 447 12.62 8.06 0.62
C VAL A 447 12.33 6.82 1.45
N LEU A 448 12.79 6.79 2.71
CA LEU A 448 12.35 5.85 3.73
C LEU A 448 11.77 6.66 4.89
N THR A 449 10.50 6.42 5.22
CA THR A 449 9.80 7.13 6.29
C THR A 449 9.30 6.16 7.35
N ILE A 450 9.78 6.36 8.59
CA ILE A 450 9.14 5.86 9.81
C ILE A 450 8.44 7.07 10.43
N PHE A 451 7.13 7.01 10.61
CA PHE A 451 6.36 8.15 11.09
C PHE A 451 5.27 7.76 12.09
N GLY A 452 5.24 8.45 13.22
CA GLY A 452 4.17 8.28 14.20
C GLY A 452 2.92 9.07 13.83
N THR A 453 1.75 8.50 14.11
CA THR A 453 0.49 9.20 13.88
C THR A 453 0.18 10.19 15.00
N GLY A 454 -0.78 11.08 14.77
CA GLY A 454 -1.22 12.07 15.75
C GLY A 454 -0.21 13.17 16.03
N LYS A 455 -0.61 14.13 16.87
CA LYS A 455 0.14 15.38 17.13
C LYS A 455 0.92 15.38 18.43
N SER A 456 0.81 14.31 19.23
CA SER A 456 1.49 14.25 20.52
C SER A 456 3.00 14.18 20.35
N GLN A 457 3.71 14.89 21.22
CA GLN A 457 5.17 14.89 21.27
C GLN A 457 5.75 13.58 21.80
N VAL A 458 4.91 12.76 22.46
CA VAL A 458 5.28 11.48 23.08
C VAL A 458 4.68 10.27 22.36
N ALA A 459 4.24 10.44 21.11
CA ALA A 459 3.73 9.37 20.25
C ALA A 459 4.86 8.48 19.71
N TYR A 460 5.60 7.80 20.60
CA TYR A 460 6.67 6.85 20.27
C TYR A 460 6.11 5.43 20.15
N GLY A 461 5.35 5.15 19.10
CA GLY A 461 4.75 3.82 18.94
C GLY A 461 5.63 2.79 18.23
N HIS A 462 6.54 3.23 17.35
CA HIS A 462 7.48 2.30 16.71
C HIS A 462 8.61 1.93 17.65
N ASP A 463 8.95 0.64 17.75
CA ASP A 463 10.00 0.15 18.66
C ASP A 463 10.92 -0.87 17.98
N THR A 464 12.21 -0.84 18.31
CA THR A 464 13.17 -1.87 17.91
C THR A 464 13.20 -2.10 16.39
N ILE A 465 13.38 -1.02 15.64
CA ILE A 465 13.54 -1.02 14.18
C ILE A 465 15.03 -0.99 13.85
N THR A 466 15.47 -1.91 13.00
CA THR A 466 16.85 -1.95 12.49
C THR A 466 16.87 -1.56 11.03
N ILE A 467 17.51 -0.44 10.70
CA ILE A 467 17.69 0.05 9.34
C ILE A 467 19.18 -0.05 9.01
N GLU A 468 19.58 -1.09 8.26
CA GLU A 468 21.00 -1.39 8.04
C GLU A 468 21.40 -1.63 6.58
N ASN A 469 22.55 -1.08 6.19
CA ASN A 469 23.20 -1.39 4.90
C ASN A 469 22.36 -1.13 3.64
N ASN A 470 21.30 -0.31 3.74
CA ASN A 470 20.51 0.10 2.59
C ASN A 470 21.29 1.11 1.74
N LEU A 471 21.05 1.08 0.43
CA LEU A 471 21.66 1.97 -0.55
C LEU A 471 20.60 2.90 -1.13
N PHE A 472 20.79 4.21 -0.94
CA PHE A 472 19.97 5.25 -1.52
C PHE A 472 20.73 5.84 -2.71
N VAL A 473 20.13 5.87 -3.90
CA VAL A 473 20.78 6.29 -5.14
C VAL A 473 19.94 7.33 -5.87
N GLU A 474 20.52 8.48 -6.21
CA GLU A 474 19.86 9.45 -7.10
C GLU A 474 18.46 9.87 -6.60
N ASN A 475 18.33 10.06 -5.28
CA ASN A 475 17.10 10.58 -4.68
C ASN A 475 17.30 12.07 -4.33
N ASP A 476 16.27 12.87 -4.59
CA ASP A 476 16.21 14.26 -4.14
C ASP A 476 15.31 14.36 -2.90
N GLY A 477 15.48 15.42 -2.10
CA GLY A 477 14.71 15.61 -0.87
C GLY A 477 15.28 14.85 0.33
N VAL A 478 14.43 14.65 1.35
CA VAL A 478 14.81 13.93 2.56
C VAL A 478 14.97 12.44 2.28
N HIS A 479 16.10 11.85 2.68
CA HIS A 479 16.33 10.43 2.43
C HIS A 479 15.69 9.56 3.51
N MET A 480 15.86 9.91 4.79
CA MET A 480 15.25 9.20 5.91
C MET A 480 14.54 10.15 6.86
N ILE A 481 13.28 9.84 7.17
CA ILE A 481 12.53 10.45 8.28
C ILE A 481 12.37 9.38 9.36
N LEU A 482 12.85 9.69 10.56
CA LEU A 482 12.73 8.87 11.76
C LEU A 482 11.88 9.62 12.77
N ASP A 483 10.60 9.27 12.85
CA ASP A 483 9.62 9.90 13.72
C ASP A 483 8.71 8.86 14.41
N GLY A 484 8.38 9.13 15.67
CA GLY A 484 7.51 8.26 16.47
C GLY A 484 8.17 6.92 16.82
N LEU A 485 9.49 6.93 17.05
CA LEU A 485 10.37 5.77 17.07
C LEU A 485 11.20 5.67 18.35
N GLN A 486 11.41 4.46 18.88
CA GLN A 486 12.33 4.24 19.99
C GLN A 486 13.19 2.97 19.88
N ASN A 487 14.26 2.90 20.68
CA ASN A 487 15.17 1.76 20.86
C ASN A 487 15.69 1.15 19.54
N SER A 488 16.04 2.02 18.60
CA SER A 488 16.25 1.62 17.20
C SER A 488 17.64 1.94 16.69
N VAL A 489 18.06 1.24 15.63
CA VAL A 489 19.43 1.31 15.10
C VAL A 489 19.39 1.64 13.61
N VAL A 490 20.17 2.65 13.23
CA VAL A 490 20.38 3.05 11.84
C VAL A 490 21.87 3.00 11.54
N LYS A 491 22.31 1.97 10.80
CA LYS A 491 23.74 1.72 10.62
C LYS A 491 24.16 1.30 9.22
N GLY A 492 25.34 1.74 8.79
CA GLY A 492 25.95 1.29 7.53
C GLY A 492 25.16 1.68 6.26
N ASN A 493 24.13 2.53 6.35
CA ASN A 493 23.38 2.97 5.18
C ASN A 493 24.22 3.92 4.34
N ARG A 494 24.04 3.85 3.01
CA ARG A 494 24.84 4.58 2.03
C ARG A 494 23.95 5.48 1.19
N PHE A 495 24.28 6.76 1.10
CA PHE A 495 23.58 7.75 0.28
C PHE A 495 24.49 8.22 -0.84
N TYR A 496 24.13 7.89 -2.07
CA TYR A 496 24.96 8.16 -3.23
C TYR A 496 24.22 9.02 -4.24
N ASN A 497 24.92 10.06 -4.73
CA ASN A 497 24.48 10.86 -5.85
C ASN A 497 23.09 11.52 -5.66
N GLY A 498 22.73 11.89 -4.43
CA GLY A 498 21.42 12.46 -4.08
C GLY A 498 21.42 13.99 -3.91
N GLN A 499 20.23 14.58 -3.82
CA GLN A 499 20.00 16.01 -3.59
C GLN A 499 20.67 16.93 -4.62
N HIS A 500 20.56 16.56 -5.91
CA HIS A 500 20.96 17.42 -7.03
C HIS A 500 19.90 18.46 -7.36
N ASN A 501 18.62 18.14 -7.13
CA ASN A 501 17.52 19.06 -7.32
C ASN A 501 16.85 19.40 -5.99
N VAL A 502 16.28 20.60 -5.92
CA VAL A 502 15.41 20.99 -4.80
C VAL A 502 14.13 20.15 -4.84
N ASN A 503 13.79 19.58 -3.70
CA ASN A 503 12.57 18.83 -3.48
C ASN A 503 12.00 19.21 -2.11
N ASP A 504 10.95 20.02 -2.12
CA ASP A 504 10.32 20.58 -0.91
C ASP A 504 9.12 19.75 -0.42
N ARG A 505 9.05 18.47 -0.83
CA ARG A 505 8.00 17.54 -0.40
C ARG A 505 7.96 17.47 1.12
N GLY A 506 6.75 17.65 1.68
CA GLY A 506 6.52 17.65 3.12
C GLY A 506 7.00 18.90 3.87
N SER A 507 7.35 19.98 3.18
CA SER A 507 7.72 21.26 3.79
C SER A 507 6.61 21.84 4.69
N ASN A 508 5.33 21.54 4.44
CA ASN A 508 4.23 21.92 5.35
C ASN A 508 4.32 21.25 6.73
N TYR A 509 5.07 20.15 6.86
CA TYR A 509 5.37 19.46 8.12
C TYR A 509 6.72 19.88 8.71
N GLY A 510 7.43 20.81 8.07
CA GLY A 510 8.73 21.31 8.52
C GLY A 510 9.93 20.46 8.09
N TRP A 511 9.74 19.52 7.14
CA TRP A 511 10.85 18.75 6.55
C TRP A 511 11.63 19.62 5.55
N ASP A 512 12.92 19.86 5.79
CA ASP A 512 13.83 20.53 4.86
C ASP A 512 14.39 19.51 3.86
N GLY A 513 14.01 19.64 2.59
CA GLY A 513 14.46 18.77 1.51
C GLY A 513 15.99 18.65 1.36
N GLY A 514 16.76 19.58 1.92
CA GLY A 514 18.23 19.56 1.91
C GLY A 514 18.88 18.69 3.00
N VAL A 515 18.12 17.92 3.78
CA VAL A 515 18.63 17.08 4.87
C VAL A 515 18.62 15.60 4.49
N LEU A 516 19.70 14.86 4.76
CA LEU A 516 19.71 13.40 4.53
C LEU A 516 18.85 12.64 5.54
N VAL A 517 19.15 12.78 6.83
CA VAL A 517 18.44 12.08 7.92
C VAL A 517 17.77 13.09 8.84
N TYR A 518 16.45 12.95 8.98
CA TYR A 518 15.63 13.69 9.92
C TYR A 518 15.27 12.82 11.11
N VAL A 519 15.43 13.37 12.32
CA VAL A 519 15.04 12.71 13.57
C VAL A 519 14.11 13.63 14.35
N ASN A 520 12.86 13.22 14.49
CA ASN A 520 11.83 13.90 15.28
C ASN A 520 11.17 12.89 16.20
N ARG A 521 10.55 13.31 17.32
CA ARG A 521 9.83 12.42 18.26
C ARG A 521 10.48 11.02 18.34
N ALA A 522 11.77 10.98 18.67
CA ALA A 522 12.52 9.73 18.75
C ALA A 522 13.33 9.61 20.04
N LYS A 523 13.49 8.37 20.53
CA LYS A 523 14.19 8.09 21.79
C LYS A 523 15.14 6.90 21.65
N ALA A 524 16.35 7.00 22.20
CA ALA A 524 17.30 5.89 22.24
C ALA A 524 17.60 5.33 20.83
N ILE A 525 18.02 6.22 19.93
CA ILE A 525 18.37 5.87 18.55
C ILE A 525 19.88 5.84 18.41
N THR A 526 20.41 4.76 17.83
CA THR A 526 21.84 4.66 17.49
C THR A 526 22.05 4.90 16.00
N LEU A 527 22.84 5.93 15.67
CA LEU A 527 23.32 6.20 14.32
C LEU A 527 24.78 5.75 14.22
N GLN A 528 25.13 4.86 13.30
CA GLN A 528 26.51 4.36 13.21
C GLN A 528 26.97 4.06 11.78
N GLY A 529 28.08 4.65 11.35
CA GLY A 529 28.77 4.26 10.12
C GLY A 529 27.95 4.49 8.84
N ASN A 530 26.93 5.36 8.87
CA ASN A 530 26.22 5.76 7.67
C ASN A 530 27.08 6.75 6.86
N ARG A 531 27.09 6.61 5.54
CA ARG A 531 27.99 7.38 4.66
C ARG A 531 27.26 7.99 3.49
N ALA A 532 27.63 9.20 3.11
CA ALA A 532 27.11 9.88 1.95
C ALA A 532 28.23 10.46 1.08
N TRP A 533 28.10 10.41 -0.24
CA TRP A 533 29.06 11.01 -1.17
C TRP A 533 28.38 11.39 -2.49
N CYS A 534 29.02 12.29 -3.24
CA CYS A 534 28.47 12.88 -4.48
C CYS A 534 27.12 13.58 -4.33
N LEU A 535 26.91 14.25 -3.21
CA LEU A 535 25.70 15.02 -2.98
C LEU A 535 25.69 16.28 -3.84
N GLY A 536 24.53 16.62 -4.40
CA GLY A 536 24.38 17.77 -5.27
C GLY A 536 24.13 19.09 -4.51
N SER A 537 23.90 20.16 -5.27
CA SER A 537 23.80 21.53 -4.74
C SER A 537 22.59 21.78 -3.82
N ALA A 538 21.59 20.90 -3.81
CA ALA A 538 20.46 21.03 -2.90
C ALA A 538 20.76 20.48 -1.49
N HIS A 539 21.86 19.74 -1.30
CA HIS A 539 22.28 19.27 0.01
C HIS A 539 22.68 20.43 0.93
N LYS A 540 22.15 20.41 2.15
CA LYS A 540 22.47 21.40 3.19
C LYS A 540 23.09 20.74 4.42
N ARG A 541 22.54 19.60 4.86
CA ARG A 541 22.88 18.99 6.15
C ARG A 541 22.78 17.46 6.13
N ARG A 542 23.72 16.81 6.81
CA ARG A 542 23.75 15.34 6.97
C ARG A 542 22.68 14.82 7.94
N LEU A 543 22.34 15.60 8.97
CA LEU A 543 21.44 15.21 10.05
C LEU A 543 20.73 16.46 10.57
N GLN A 544 19.42 16.36 10.78
CA GLN A 544 18.64 17.34 11.54
C GLN A 544 17.84 16.64 12.64
N MET A 545 17.97 17.14 13.86
CA MET A 545 17.24 16.64 15.02
C MET A 545 16.38 17.76 15.60
N THR A 546 15.14 17.44 16.00
CA THR A 546 14.31 18.37 16.79
C THR A 546 14.63 18.24 18.28
N TYR A 547 14.15 19.17 19.10
CA TYR A 547 14.30 19.10 20.57
C TYR A 547 13.56 17.91 21.19
N LEU A 548 12.68 17.24 20.43
CA LEU A 548 11.94 16.05 20.85
C LEU A 548 12.76 14.76 20.68
N ALA A 549 13.86 14.81 19.92
CA ALA A 549 14.77 13.68 19.79
C ALA A 549 15.68 13.60 21.02
N THR A 550 15.61 12.51 21.77
CA THR A 550 16.38 12.33 23.01
C THR A 550 17.21 11.04 22.99
N HIS A 551 18.36 11.04 23.67
CA HIS A 551 19.24 9.87 23.75
C HIS A 551 19.67 9.36 22.36
N ILE A 552 20.11 10.27 21.48
CA ILE A 552 20.58 9.92 20.14
C ILE A 552 22.10 9.70 20.16
N THR A 553 22.52 8.44 20.10
CA THR A 553 23.93 8.05 20.02
C THR A 553 24.43 8.18 18.59
N GLY A 554 25.63 8.74 18.40
CA GLY A 554 26.22 8.98 17.07
C GLY A 554 25.65 10.20 16.33
N SER A 555 25.08 11.18 17.04
CA SER A 555 24.58 12.41 16.42
C SER A 555 25.69 13.25 15.75
N LEU A 556 26.92 13.18 16.26
CA LEU A 556 28.06 13.92 15.73
C LEU A 556 28.77 13.22 14.55
N ASP A 557 28.76 11.90 14.50
CA ASP A 557 29.64 11.09 13.63
C ASP A 557 28.97 9.85 13.02
N GLY A 558 27.73 9.54 13.40
CA GLY A 558 26.97 8.39 12.91
C GLY A 558 26.51 8.51 11.45
N VAL A 559 26.55 9.71 10.88
CA VAL A 559 26.35 9.99 9.46
C VAL A 559 27.51 10.85 8.98
N ILE A 560 28.29 10.37 8.02
CA ILE A 560 29.49 11.05 7.50
C ILE A 560 29.25 11.40 6.03
N VAL A 561 29.54 12.64 5.65
CA VAL A 561 29.56 13.07 4.25
C VAL A 561 31.03 13.11 3.81
N GLU A 562 31.37 12.29 2.82
CA GLU A 562 32.72 12.20 2.28
C GLU A 562 32.94 13.29 1.22
N SER A 563 34.17 13.80 1.13
CA SER A 563 34.53 14.91 0.24
C SER A 563 34.79 14.50 -1.22
N HIS A 564 34.77 13.20 -1.53
CA HIS A 564 35.21 12.68 -2.83
C HIS A 564 34.04 12.06 -3.61
N CYS A 565 34.00 12.44 -4.88
CA CYS A 565 33.52 11.64 -6.01
C CYS A 565 34.75 11.15 -6.77
#